data_AF-A0A834UAZ5-F1
#
_entry.id   AF-A0A834UAZ5-F1
#
_cell.length_a   1.000
_cell.length_b   1.000
_cell.length_c   1.000
_cell.angle_alpha   90.00
_cell.angle_beta   90.00
_cell.angle_gamma   90.00
#
_symmetry.space_group_name_H-M   'P 1'
#
loop_
_entity.id
_entity.type
_entity.pdbx_description
1 polymer ?
#
loop_
_entity_poly.entity_id
_entity_poly.type
_entity_poly.pdbx_seq_one_letter_code
_entity_poly.pdbx_strand_id
1 'polypeptide(L)'
;MPFVIRKVEPRFLCRGHVPSGAAAQELPVGAELEAVANGALTGSLKQLASLLTIAEDIFAELTRELTAVAERSAQVRRRLDKVEERLVTVDPKKVPVL
;
A
#
# COMPACT_ATOMS: atom_id res chain seq x y z
N MET A 1 -32.85 -47.64 24.59
CA MET A 1 -32.24 -46.62 25.47
C MET A 1 -32.33 -45.27 24.76
N PRO A 2 -32.87 -44.20 25.36
CA PRO A 2 -32.89 -42.89 24.73
C PRO A 2 -31.48 -42.29 24.75
N PHE A 3 -31.01 -41.78 23.62
CA PHE A 3 -29.71 -41.10 23.52
C PHE A 3 -29.81 -39.70 24.14
N VAL A 4 -28.80 -39.33 24.94
CA VAL A 4 -28.69 -37.98 25.48
C VAL A 4 -28.37 -37.02 24.34
N ILE A 5 -29.31 -36.16 23.98
CA ILE A 5 -29.09 -35.09 23.02
C ILE A 5 -28.27 -33.99 23.72
N ARG A 6 -27.06 -33.73 23.22
CA ARG A 6 -26.25 -32.59 23.64
C ARG A 6 -26.45 -31.45 22.65
N LYS A 7 -26.97 -30.33 23.12
CA LYS A 7 -27.03 -29.09 22.33
C LYS A 7 -25.65 -28.45 22.30
N VAL A 8 -25.14 -28.17 21.11
CA VAL A 8 -23.89 -27.43 20.91
C VAL A 8 -24.25 -25.99 20.55
N GLU A 9 -23.71 -25.02 21.29
CA GLU A 9 -23.91 -23.60 21.02
C GLU A 9 -22.62 -22.81 21.26
N PRO A 10 -22.39 -21.73 20.50
CA PRO A 10 -21.19 -20.90 20.65
C PRO A 10 -21.25 -20.12 21.96
N ARG A 11 -20.19 -20.22 22.79
CA ARG A 11 -20.06 -19.49 24.05
C ARG A 11 -19.22 -18.22 23.93
N PHE A 12 -18.36 -18.16 22.92
CA PHE A 12 -17.46 -17.04 22.69
C PHE A 12 -17.48 -16.67 21.21
N LEU A 13 -17.49 -15.37 20.93
CA LEU A 13 -17.29 -14.79 19.60
C LEU A 13 -16.18 -13.74 19.70
N CYS A 14 -15.13 -13.91 18.89
CA CYS A 14 -13.89 -13.13 19.00
C CYS A 14 -13.30 -13.11 20.43
N ARG A 15 -13.26 -11.94 21.07
CA ARG A 15 -12.70 -11.72 22.41
C ARG A 15 -13.80 -11.58 23.49
N GLY A 16 -15.07 -11.81 23.15
CA GLY A 16 -16.24 -11.62 24.02
C GLY A 16 -17.07 -12.89 24.22
N HIS A 17 -17.89 -12.90 25.28
CA HIS A 17 -18.82 -14.00 25.60
C HIS A 17 -20.18 -13.76 24.93
N VAL A 18 -20.79 -14.81 24.39
CA VAL A 18 -22.12 -14.74 23.78
C VAL A 18 -23.18 -14.74 24.89
N PRO A 19 -24.14 -13.79 24.92
CA PRO A 19 -25.20 -13.78 25.93
C PRO A 19 -25.94 -15.13 25.97
N SER A 20 -26.20 -15.65 27.18
CA SER A 20 -26.93 -16.91 27.38
C SER A 20 -28.21 -16.65 28.17
N GLY A 21 -29.25 -17.47 27.98
CA GLY A 21 -30.55 -17.32 28.65
C GLY A 21 -31.47 -16.28 27.99
N ALA A 22 -32.35 -15.65 28.78
CA ALA A 22 -33.36 -14.70 28.28
C ALA A 22 -32.76 -13.49 27.52
N ALA A 23 -31.53 -13.08 27.85
CA ALA A 23 -30.80 -12.02 27.14
C ALA A 23 -30.44 -12.40 25.68
N ALA A 24 -30.35 -13.69 25.34
CA ALA A 24 -30.14 -14.15 23.97
C ALA A 24 -31.42 -14.05 23.10
N GLN A 25 -32.58 -13.85 23.74
CA GLN A 25 -33.87 -13.71 23.07
C GLN A 25 -34.10 -12.28 22.57
N GLU A 26 -33.43 -11.30 23.21
CA GLU A 26 -33.43 -9.89 22.79
C GLU A 26 -32.38 -9.57 21.72
N LEU A 27 -31.32 -10.39 21.62
CA LEU A 27 -30.27 -10.21 20.63
C LEU A 27 -29.86 -11.57 20.02
N PRO A 28 -30.32 -11.88 18.80
CA PRO A 28 -30.00 -13.16 18.17
C PRO A 28 -28.50 -13.29 17.97
N VAL A 29 -27.94 -14.45 18.31
CA VAL A 29 -26.52 -14.79 18.10
C VAL A 29 -26.02 -14.53 16.67
N GLY A 30 -26.93 -14.54 15.68
CA GLY A 30 -26.64 -14.17 14.29
C GLY A 30 -26.26 -12.69 14.09
N ALA A 31 -26.89 -11.77 14.85
CA ALA A 31 -26.60 -10.34 14.77
C ALA A 31 -25.18 -10.01 15.30
N GLU A 32 -24.71 -10.74 16.32
CA GLU A 32 -23.34 -10.61 16.84
C GLU A 32 -22.30 -11.09 15.83
N LEU A 33 -22.55 -12.22 15.16
CA LEU A 33 -21.63 -12.72 14.14
C LEU A 33 -21.53 -11.75 12.95
N GLU A 34 -22.67 -11.18 12.54
CA GLU A 34 -22.72 -10.14 11.50
C GLU A 34 -21.98 -8.87 11.94
N ALA A 35 -22.18 -8.41 13.18
CA ALA A 35 -21.48 -7.26 13.73
C ALA A 35 -19.95 -7.49 13.78
N VAL A 36 -19.51 -8.67 14.20
CA VAL A 36 -18.10 -9.10 14.20
C VAL A 36 -17.53 -9.11 12.78
N ALA A 37 -18.25 -9.71 11.83
CA ALA A 37 -17.83 -9.78 10.44
C ALA A 37 -17.71 -8.38 9.81
N ASN A 38 -18.69 -7.51 10.07
CA ASN A 38 -18.68 -6.12 9.62
C ASN A 38 -17.55 -5.32 10.29
N GLY A 39 -17.27 -5.57 11.56
CA GLY A 39 -16.13 -4.98 12.27
C GLY A 39 -14.79 -5.41 11.68
N ALA A 40 -14.62 -6.70 11.39
CA ALA A 40 -13.43 -7.23 10.72
C ALA A 40 -13.26 -6.63 9.32
N LEU A 41 -14.35 -6.56 8.54
CA LEU A 41 -14.34 -5.94 7.20
C LEU A 41 -13.96 -4.45 7.27
N THR A 42 -14.59 -3.70 8.17
CA THR A 42 -14.29 -2.27 8.36
C THR A 42 -12.84 -2.07 8.81
N GLY A 43 -12.33 -2.94 9.69
CA GLY A 43 -10.93 -2.94 10.11
C GLY A 43 -9.97 -3.16 8.94
N SER A 44 -10.23 -4.17 8.12
CA SER A 44 -9.46 -4.45 6.90
C SER A 44 -9.51 -3.28 5.91
N LEU A 45 -10.67 -2.66 5.70
CA LEU A 45 -10.79 -1.48 4.83
C LEU A 45 -9.98 -0.29 5.36
N LYS A 46 -9.97 -0.04 6.68
CA LYS A 46 -9.14 1.00 7.29
C LYS A 46 -7.64 0.71 7.13
N GLN A 47 -7.24 -0.56 7.30
CA GLN A 47 -5.86 -0.97 7.09
C GLN A 47 -5.42 -0.78 5.63
N LEU A 48 -6.27 -1.16 4.67
CA LEU A 48 -6.02 -0.95 3.25
C LEU A 48 -5.95 0.54 2.89
N ALA A 49 -6.83 1.37 3.44
CA ALA A 49 -6.79 2.82 3.24
C ALA A 49 -5.47 3.41 3.77
N SER A 50 -5.06 3.03 4.98
CA SER A 50 -3.77 3.47 5.54
C SER A 50 -2.58 3.01 4.69
N LEU A 51 -2.63 1.80 4.15
CA LEU A 51 -1.58 1.29 3.26
C LEU A 51 -1.51 2.08 1.96
N LEU A 52 -2.66 2.42 1.37
CA LEU A 52 -2.73 3.20 0.14
C LEU A 52 -2.17 4.62 0.34
N THR A 53 -2.48 5.28 1.45
CA THR A 53 -1.90 6.60 1.77
C THR A 53 -0.37 6.54 1.83
N ILE A 54 0.18 5.53 2.52
CA ILE A 54 1.64 5.36 2.60
C ILE A 54 2.24 5.05 1.22
N ALA A 55 1.57 4.23 0.41
CA ALA A 55 2.02 3.92 -0.94
C ALA A 55 2.03 5.17 -1.83
N GLU A 56 1.00 6.01 -1.74
CA GLU A 56 0.92 7.28 -2.46
C GLU A 56 2.08 8.22 -2.09
N ASP A 57 2.39 8.36 -0.80
CA ASP A 57 3.53 9.16 -0.34
C ASP A 57 4.86 8.64 -0.91
N ILE A 58 5.07 7.32 -0.88
CA ILE A 58 6.28 6.69 -1.43
C ILE A 58 6.39 6.95 -2.94
N PHE A 59 5.31 6.76 -3.69
CA PHE A 59 5.33 6.97 -5.14
C PHE A 59 5.48 8.45 -5.51
N ALA A 60 4.94 9.37 -4.72
CA ALA A 60 5.11 10.81 -4.92
C ALA A 60 6.58 11.22 -4.74
N GLU A 61 7.23 10.75 -3.68
CA GLU A 61 8.66 11.01 -3.42
C GLU A 61 9.53 10.40 -4.55
N LEU A 62 9.30 9.12 -4.90
CA LEU A 62 10.03 8.46 -5.98
C LEU A 62 9.88 9.20 -7.32
N THR A 63 8.66 9.64 -7.63
CA THR A 63 8.41 10.41 -8.85
C THR A 63 9.22 11.70 -8.85
N ARG A 64 9.20 12.44 -7.73
CA ARG A 64 9.97 13.68 -7.58
C ARG A 64 11.47 13.45 -7.79
N GLU A 65 12.04 12.42 -7.17
CA GLU A 65 13.46 12.10 -7.30
C GLU A 65 13.83 11.68 -8.73
N LEU A 66 13.02 10.81 -9.35
CA LEU A 66 13.24 10.37 -10.72
C LEU A 66 13.12 11.51 -11.73
N THR A 67 12.19 12.45 -11.54
CA THR A 67 12.09 13.66 -12.36
C THR A 67 13.35 14.50 -12.24
N ALA A 68 13.86 14.73 -11.02
CA ALA A 68 15.09 15.48 -10.82
C ALA A 68 16.31 14.80 -11.48
N VAL A 69 16.40 13.47 -11.40
CA VAL A 69 17.44 12.69 -12.10
C VAL A 69 17.31 12.79 -13.61
N ALA A 70 16.09 12.72 -14.15
CA ALA A 70 15.83 12.84 -15.58
C ALA A 70 16.23 14.22 -16.12
N GLU A 71 15.90 15.29 -15.41
CA GLU A 71 16.27 16.66 -15.77
C GLU A 71 17.78 16.85 -15.80
N ARG A 72 18.49 16.40 -14.76
CA ARG A 72 19.96 16.43 -14.71
C ARG A 72 20.59 15.63 -15.84
N SER A 73 20.05 14.44 -16.11
CA SER A 73 20.51 13.59 -17.20
C SER A 73 20.32 14.26 -18.57
N ALA A 74 19.18 14.95 -18.78
CA ALA A 74 18.94 15.73 -19.99
C ALA A 74 19.91 16.90 -20.12
N GLN A 75 20.22 17.60 -19.02
CA GLN A 75 21.23 18.67 -19.03
C GLN A 75 22.62 18.15 -19.40
N VAL A 76 23.04 17.02 -18.82
CA VAL A 76 24.32 16.37 -19.15
C VAL A 76 24.36 15.96 -20.61
N ARG A 77 23.27 15.37 -21.14
CA ARG A 77 23.17 15.01 -22.55
C ARG A 77 23.37 16.21 -23.46
N ARG A 78 22.66 17.32 -23.21
CA ARG A 78 22.85 18.56 -23.99
C ARG A 78 24.28 19.10 -23.95
N ARG A 79 24.99 18.94 -22.82
CA ARG A 79 26.40 19.35 -22.70
C ARG A 79 27.30 18.42 -23.51
N LEU A 80 27.02 17.12 -23.51
CA LEU A 80 27.74 16.13 -24.30
C LEU A 80 27.56 16.41 -25.79
N ASP A 81 26.32 16.66 -26.25
CA ASP A 81 26.03 16.99 -27.65
C ASP A 81 26.83 18.22 -28.12
N LYS A 82 26.91 19.27 -27.29
CA LYS A 82 27.73 20.47 -27.59
C LYS A 82 29.22 20.18 -27.64
N VAL A 83 29.72 19.28 -26.79
CA VAL A 83 31.14 18.89 -26.80
C VAL A 83 31.44 18.08 -28.05
N GLU A 84 30.55 17.17 -28.43
CA GLU A 84 30.66 16.36 -29.64
C GLU A 84 30.64 17.23 -30.91
N GLU A 85 29.72 18.18 -31.01
CA GLU A 85 29.67 19.16 -32.11
C GLU A 85 30.99 19.94 -32.22
N ARG A 86 31.51 20.44 -31.09
CA ARG A 86 32.81 21.13 -31.08
C ARG A 86 33.95 20.21 -31.52
N LEU A 87 33.99 18.97 -31.03
CA LEU A 87 35.01 17.99 -31.39
C LEU A 87 35.04 17.73 -32.90
N VAL A 88 33.88 17.60 -33.52
CA VAL A 88 33.75 17.41 -34.98
C VAL A 88 34.31 18.60 -35.77
N THR A 89 34.18 19.82 -35.24
CA THR A 89 34.67 21.05 -35.92
C THR A 89 36.16 21.35 -35.70
N VAL A 90 36.82 20.67 -34.75
CA VAL A 90 38.24 20.93 -34.44
C VAL A 90 39.13 20.32 -35.50
N ASP A 91 39.92 21.16 -36.18
CA ASP A 91 40.99 20.72 -37.09
C ASP A 91 42.29 20.51 -36.29
N PRO A 92 42.75 19.26 -36.09
CA PRO A 92 43.93 18.96 -35.28
C PRO A 92 45.22 19.56 -35.88
N LYS A 93 45.25 19.91 -37.17
CA LYS A 93 46.44 20.52 -37.81
C LYS A 93 46.60 22.01 -37.50
N LYS A 94 45.55 22.67 -37.00
CA LYS A 94 45.56 24.10 -36.63
C LYS A 94 45.80 24.33 -35.13
N VAL A 95 45.96 23.25 -34.35
CA VAL A 95 46.24 23.34 -32.92
C VAL A 95 47.75 23.55 -32.74
N PRO A 96 48.21 24.69 -32.19
CA PRO A 96 49.64 24.94 -31.97
C PRO A 96 50.17 23.99 -30.89
N VAL A 97 51.31 23.36 -31.16
CA VAL A 97 52.07 22.60 -30.17
C VAL A 97 52.97 23.61 -29.46
N LEU A 98 52.78 23.79 -28.15
CA LEU A 98 53.67 24.59 -27.30
C LEU A 98 54.98 23.85 -27.05
#